data_AF-A0A958NCZ7-F1
#
_entry.id   AF-A0A958NCZ7-F1
#
_cell.length_a   1.000
_cell.length_b   1.000
_cell.length_c   1.000
_cell.angle_alpha   90.00
_cell.angle_beta   90.00
_cell.angle_gamma   90.00
#
_symmetry.space_group_name_H-M   'P 1'
#
loop_
_entity.id
_entity.type
_entity.pdbx_description
1 polymer ?
#
loop_
_entity_poly.entity_id
_entity_poly.type
_entity_poly.pdbx_seq_one_letter_code
_entity_poly.pdbx_strand_id
1 'polypeptide(L)'
;MTLQQFGGSEDNQKTILGHPVGLFILFFTEMWERFSYYGMRAILVYYLVAEVSKGGFAWAEPDAIMLYGTYTSLVYFTPMIGGWLADRVMGFRNAVTAGALMMTLGHVS
;
A
#
# COMPACT_ATOMS: atom_id res chain seq x y z
N MET A 1 -17.55 -27.47 -21.07
CA MET A 1 -16.36 -26.80 -20.53
C MET A 1 -16.78 -26.17 -19.20
N THR A 2 -16.55 -26.92 -18.12
CA THR A 2 -17.14 -26.69 -16.80
C THR A 2 -16.39 -25.59 -16.04
N LEU A 3 -17.13 -24.76 -15.31
CA LEU A 3 -16.67 -23.61 -14.50
C LEU A 3 -15.70 -23.96 -13.34
N GLN A 4 -15.06 -25.13 -13.38
CA GLN A 4 -14.11 -25.60 -12.36
C GLN A 4 -12.68 -25.05 -12.54
N GLN A 5 -12.39 -24.34 -13.63
CA GLN A 5 -11.02 -23.87 -13.93
C GLN A 5 -10.61 -22.59 -13.19
N PHE A 6 -11.56 -21.87 -12.58
CA PHE A 6 -11.27 -20.76 -11.66
C PHE A 6 -11.52 -21.26 -10.23
N GLY A 7 -10.47 -21.70 -9.55
CA GLY A 7 -10.52 -22.32 -8.22
C GLY A 7 -11.08 -21.43 -7.10
N GLY A 8 -12.37 -21.10 -7.15
CA GLY A 8 -13.14 -20.54 -6.05
C GLY A 8 -14.00 -21.63 -5.41
N SER A 9 -14.01 -21.69 -4.08
CA SER A 9 -15.03 -22.43 -3.32
C SER A 9 -16.43 -21.91 -3.67
N GLU A 10 -17.49 -22.65 -3.32
CA GLU A 10 -18.89 -22.25 -3.59
C GLU A 10 -19.25 -20.85 -3.06
N ASP A 11 -18.47 -20.33 -2.09
CA ASP A 11 -18.55 -18.95 -1.58
C ASP A 11 -18.21 -17.86 -2.62
N ASN A 12 -17.43 -18.20 -3.65
CA ASN A 12 -16.99 -17.29 -4.71
C ASN A 12 -18.09 -17.03 -5.78
N GLN A 13 -19.28 -17.63 -5.61
CA GLN A 13 -20.44 -17.39 -6.47
C GLN A 13 -21.29 -16.19 -6.04
N LYS A 14 -21.04 -15.64 -4.84
CA LYS A 14 -21.72 -14.41 -4.43
C LYS A 14 -21.20 -13.27 -5.29
N THR A 15 -22.12 -12.63 -5.99
CA THR A 15 -21.84 -11.45 -6.80
C THR A 15 -22.42 -10.22 -6.12
N ILE A 16 -21.68 -9.12 -6.20
CA ILE A 16 -22.17 -7.79 -5.84
C ILE A 16 -22.08 -6.97 -7.13
N LEU A 17 -23.18 -6.31 -7.53
CA LEU A 17 -23.27 -5.54 -8.78
C LEU A 17 -22.78 -6.31 -10.03
N GLY A 18 -22.95 -7.63 -10.07
CA GLY A 18 -22.53 -8.48 -11.19
C GLY A 18 -21.06 -8.90 -11.19
N HIS A 19 -20.27 -8.54 -10.18
CA HIS A 19 -18.86 -8.93 -10.04
C HIS A 19 -18.61 -9.82 -8.82
N PRO A 20 -17.56 -10.66 -8.82
CA PRO A 20 -17.21 -11.49 -7.67
C PRO A 20 -16.95 -10.66 -6.41
N VAL A 21 -17.41 -11.12 -5.24
CA VAL A 21 -17.21 -10.44 -3.95
C VAL A 21 -15.73 -10.15 -3.65
N GLY A 22 -14.81 -11.03 -4.08
CA GLY A 22 -13.38 -10.80 -3.91
C GLY A 22 -12.88 -9.51 -4.55
N LEU A 23 -13.48 -9.08 -5.67
CA LEU A 23 -13.12 -7.82 -6.32
C LEU A 23 -13.46 -6.62 -5.42
N PHE A 24 -14.60 -6.65 -4.73
CA PHE A 24 -14.99 -5.58 -3.81
C PHE A 24 -14.01 -5.46 -2.65
N ILE A 25 -13.57 -6.60 -2.09
CA ILE A 25 -12.57 -6.60 -1.02
C ILE A 25 -11.26 -5.99 -1.55
N LEU A 26 -10.74 -6.47 -2.68
CA LEU A 26 -9.51 -5.95 -3.27
C LEU A 26 -9.62 -4.46 -3.63
N PHE A 27 -10.78 -4.02 -4.14
CA PHE A 27 -11.03 -2.62 -4.46
C PHE A 27 -10.93 -1.75 -3.22
N PHE A 28 -11.64 -2.08 -2.15
CA PHE A 28 -11.59 -1.28 -0.91
C PHE A 28 -10.23 -1.36 -0.23
N THR A 29 -9.56 -2.52 -0.26
CA THR A 29 -8.19 -2.66 0.25
C THR A 29 -7.23 -1.74 -0.51
N GLU A 30 -7.25 -1.75 -1.84
CA GLU A 30 -6.39 -0.91 -2.67
C GLU A 30 -6.75 0.58 -2.51
N MET A 31 -8.03 0.92 -2.46
CA MET A 31 -8.49 2.30 -2.27
C MET A 31 -7.94 2.89 -0.96
N TRP A 32 -8.00 2.15 0.15
CA TRP A 32 -7.46 2.61 1.43
C TRP A 32 -5.93 2.70 1.41
N GLU A 33 -5.25 1.73 0.81
CA GLU A 33 -3.80 1.79 0.62
C GLU A 33 -3.41 3.10 -0.08
N ARG A 34 -4.05 3.38 -1.23
CA ARG A 34 -3.76 4.56 -2.04
C ARG A 34 -4.12 5.85 -1.32
N PHE A 35 -5.26 5.90 -0.63
CA PHE A 35 -5.64 7.07 0.15
C PHE A 35 -4.60 7.38 1.23
N SER A 36 -4.15 6.38 1.99
CA SER A 36 -3.14 6.58 3.05
C SER A 36 -1.79 6.98 2.46
N TYR A 37 -1.37 6.34 1.36
CA TYR A 37 -0.12 6.68 0.66
C TYR A 37 -0.11 8.12 0.15
N TYR A 38 -1.14 8.54 -0.60
CA TYR A 38 -1.22 9.90 -1.13
C TYR A 38 -1.46 10.94 -0.03
N GLY A 39 -2.22 10.58 1.01
CA GLY A 39 -2.45 11.45 2.18
C GLY A 39 -1.16 11.78 2.91
N MET A 40 -0.36 10.77 3.26
CA MET A 40 0.96 10.96 3.86
C MET A 40 1.86 11.78 2.94
N ARG A 41 1.93 11.41 1.65
CA ARG A 41 2.77 12.08 0.64
C ARG A 41 2.43 13.56 0.46
N ALA A 42 1.14 13.93 0.57
CA ALA A 42 0.69 15.31 0.42
C ALA A 42 1.16 16.22 1.57
N ILE A 43 1.33 15.69 2.79
CA ILE A 43 1.68 16.49 3.97
C ILE A 43 3.13 16.30 4.43
N LEU A 44 3.83 15.26 3.97
CA LEU A 44 5.16 14.87 4.47
C LEU A 44 6.19 16.01 4.40
N VAL A 45 6.35 16.67 3.24
CA VAL A 45 7.35 17.74 3.08
C VAL A 45 6.99 18.95 3.93
N TYR A 46 5.70 19.32 3.98
CA TYR A 46 5.22 20.40 4.84
C TYR A 46 5.51 20.13 6.31
N TYR A 47 5.34 18.87 6.74
CA TYR A 47 5.61 18.46 8.11
C TYR A 47 7.11 18.52 8.46
N LEU A 48 7.99 18.11 7.55
CA LEU A 48 9.44 18.14 7.77
C LEU A 48 10.01 19.57 7.82
N VAL A 49 9.52 20.46 6.95
CA VAL A 49 9.98 21.86 6.88
C VAL A 49 9.34 22.73 7.95
N ALA A 50 8.16 22.36 8.47
CA ALA A 50 7.49 23.11 9.52
C ALA A 50 8.39 23.30 10.76
N GLU A 51 8.29 24.48 11.38
CA GLU A 51 9.05 24.82 12.58
C GLU A 51 8.74 23.86 13.74
N VAL A 52 9.75 23.65 14.61
CA VAL A 52 9.61 22.83 15.83
C VAL A 52 8.53 23.38 16.76
N SER A 53 8.34 24.71 16.79
CA SER A 53 7.28 25.39 17.54
C SER A 53 5.86 24.94 17.15
N LYS A 54 5.68 24.47 15.91
CA LYS A 54 4.43 23.97 15.34
C LYS A 54 4.36 22.43 15.31
N GLY A 55 5.33 21.76 15.95
CA GLY A 55 5.42 20.29 15.98
C GLY A 55 6.09 19.66 14.75
N GLY A 56 6.74 20.45 13.89
CA GLY A 56 7.53 19.96 12.77
C GLY A 56 9.01 19.73 13.10
N PHE A 57 9.81 19.41 12.07
CA PHE A 57 11.23 19.08 12.24
C PHE A 57 12.21 20.20 11.86
N ALA A 58 11.72 21.32 11.32
CA ALA A 58 12.51 22.46 10.86
C ALA A 58 13.68 22.09 9.93
N TRP A 59 13.46 21.09 9.06
CA TRP A 59 14.44 20.71 8.05
C TRP A 59 14.57 21.77 6.96
N ALA A 60 15.74 21.83 6.32
CA ALA A 60 15.91 22.61 5.11
C ALA A 60 15.05 21.98 3.98
N GLU A 61 14.37 22.83 3.22
CA GLU A 61 13.50 22.40 2.12
C GLU A 61 14.20 21.45 1.12
N PRO A 62 15.46 21.69 0.69
CA PRO A 62 16.16 20.78 -0.22
C PRO A 62 16.33 19.36 0.36
N ASP A 63 16.60 19.25 1.67
CA ASP A 63 16.79 17.96 2.34
C ASP A 63 15.47 17.18 2.43
N ALA A 64 14.38 17.87 2.74
CA ALA A 64 13.04 17.28 2.78
C ALA A 64 12.61 16.76 1.40
N ILE A 65 12.88 17.54 0.33
CA ILE A 65 12.62 17.12 -1.05
C ILE A 65 13.49 15.92 -1.45
N MET A 66 14.76 15.90 -1.05
CA MET A 66 15.67 14.78 -1.32
C MET A 66 15.20 13.49 -0.63
N LEU A 67 14.77 13.56 0.63
CA LEU A 67 14.18 12.42 1.33
C LEU A 67 12.92 11.93 0.62
N TYR A 68 12.02 12.84 0.25
CA TYR A 68 10.80 12.52 -0.48
C TYR A 68 11.07 11.81 -1.81
N GLY A 69 12.07 12.27 -2.56
CA GLY A 69 12.52 11.64 -3.80
C GLY A 69 13.01 10.22 -3.55
N THR A 70 13.91 10.06 -2.58
CA THR A 70 14.46 8.74 -2.18
C THR A 70 13.37 7.78 -1.73
N TYR A 71 12.45 8.25 -0.89
CA TYR A 71 11.28 7.48 -0.45
C TYR A 71 10.44 7.01 -1.63
N THR A 72 10.11 7.92 -2.57
CA THR A 72 9.32 7.59 -3.75
C THR A 72 10.03 6.56 -4.62
N SER A 73 11.34 6.70 -4.85
CA SER A 73 12.13 5.72 -5.60
C SER A 73 12.10 4.34 -4.96
N LEU A 74 12.21 4.26 -3.63
CA LEU A 74 12.12 2.99 -2.91
C LEU A 74 10.72 2.37 -3.02
N VAL A 75 9.66 3.15 -2.96
CA VAL A 75 8.27 2.65 -3.14
C VAL A 75 8.05 2.05 -4.53
N TYR A 76 8.76 2.51 -5.56
CA TYR A 76 8.72 1.88 -6.88
C TYR A 76 9.65 0.67 -7.01
N PHE A 77 10.71 0.61 -6.21
CA PHE A 77 11.69 -0.48 -6.25
C PHE A 77 11.26 -1.70 -5.41
N THR A 78 10.77 -1.49 -4.20
CA THR A 78 10.40 -2.56 -3.27
C THR A 78 9.30 -3.51 -3.78
N PRO A 79 8.32 -3.11 -4.62
CA PRO A 79 7.35 -4.03 -5.19
C PRO A 79 7.99 -5.11 -6.06
N MET A 80 9.14 -4.83 -6.70
CA MET A 80 9.86 -5.84 -7.47
C MET A 80 10.35 -6.98 -6.56
N ILE A 81 10.87 -6.63 -5.39
CA ILE A 81 11.30 -7.59 -4.37
C ILE A 81 10.09 -8.31 -3.76
N GLY A 82 9.03 -7.55 -3.44
CA GLY A 82 7.79 -8.08 -2.88
C GLY A 82 7.10 -9.08 -3.81
N GLY A 83 7.05 -8.80 -5.11
CA GLY A 83 6.50 -9.70 -6.13
C GLY A 83 7.30 -10.99 -6.23
N TRP A 84 8.63 -10.89 -6.33
CA TRP A 84 9.50 -12.07 -6.33
C TRP A 84 9.30 -12.95 -5.08
N LEU A 85 9.15 -12.32 -3.91
CA LEU A 85 8.95 -13.02 -2.64
C LEU A 85 7.55 -13.64 -2.53
N ALA A 86 6.52 -12.97 -3.08
CA ALA A 86 5.18 -13.52 -3.19
C ALA A 86 5.15 -14.75 -4.11
N ASP A 87 5.86 -14.70 -5.24
CA ASP A 87 5.89 -15.78 -6.22
C ASP A 87 6.61 -17.04 -5.73
N ARG A 88 7.69 -16.87 -4.95
CA ARG A 88 8.63 -17.97 -4.62
C ARG A 88 8.47 -18.52 -3.21
N VAL A 89 8.03 -17.72 -2.25
CA VAL A 89 8.16 -18.06 -0.81
C VAL A 89 6.83 -18.14 -0.10
N MET A 90 6.00 -17.09 -0.17
CA MET A 90 4.87 -16.94 0.77
C MET A 90 3.48 -16.86 0.13
N GLY A 91 3.38 -16.66 -1.18
CA GLY A 91 2.11 -16.50 -1.89
C GLY A 91 1.51 -15.09 -1.76
N PHE A 92 0.69 -14.71 -2.74
CA PHE A 92 0.14 -13.36 -2.86
C PHE A 92 -0.69 -12.90 -1.65
N ARG A 93 -1.54 -13.76 -1.08
CA ARG A 93 -2.39 -13.38 0.05
C ARG A 93 -1.58 -12.98 1.28
N ASN A 94 -0.54 -13.75 1.60
CA ASN A 94 0.33 -13.49 2.75
C ASN A 94 1.23 -12.27 2.49
N ALA A 95 1.74 -12.12 1.25
CA ALA A 95 2.52 -10.95 0.87
C ALA A 95 1.73 -9.64 0.99
N VAL A 96 0.47 -9.62 0.54
CA VAL A 96 -0.42 -8.45 0.68
C VAL A 96 -0.68 -8.15 2.16
N THR A 97 -0.94 -9.18 2.98
CA THR A 97 -1.22 -9.00 4.41
C THR A 97 0.01 -8.47 5.16
N ALA A 98 1.20 -9.00 4.85
CA ALA A 98 2.46 -8.54 5.42
C ALA A 98 2.79 -7.10 5.02
N GLY A 99 2.55 -6.73 3.75
CA GLY A 99 2.70 -5.36 3.27
C GLY A 99 1.76 -4.38 3.97
N ALA A 100 0.49 -4.75 4.12
CA ALA A 100 -0.50 -3.93 4.84
C ALA A 100 -0.11 -3.72 6.32
N LEU A 101 0.39 -4.75 6.99
CA LEU A 101 0.90 -4.65 8.36
C LEU A 101 2.11 -3.73 8.45
N MET A 102 3.08 -3.88 7.55
CA MET A 102 4.27 -3.03 7.50
C MET A 102 3.91 -1.55 7.28
N MET A 103 2.98 -1.28 6.36
CA MET A 103 2.50 0.06 6.11
C MET A 103 1.80 0.67 7.34
N THR A 104 0.97 -0.12 8.02
CA THR A 104 0.27 0.31 9.23
C THR A 104 1.28 0.67 10.33
N LEU A 105 2.29 -0.17 10.56
CA LEU A 105 3.35 0.09 11.53
C LEU A 105 4.09 1.41 11.25
N GLY A 106 4.36 1.70 9.97
CA GLY A 106 5.01 2.96 9.58
C GLY A 106 4.14 4.21 9.71
N HIS A 107 2.81 4.09 9.69
CA HIS A 107 1.90 5.23 9.89
C HIS A 107 1.54 5.47 11.35
N VAL A 108 1.72 4.47 12.21
CA VAL A 108 1.44 4.58 13.65
C VAL A 108 2.57 5.32 14.40
N SER A 109 3.80 5.29 13.87
CA SER A 109 5.00 5.89 14.48
C SER A 109 5.14 7.39 14.23
#